data_AF-A0A658NKX6-F1
#
_entry.id   AF-A0A658NKX6-F1
#
_cell.length_a   1.000
_cell.length_b   1.000
_cell.length_c   1.000
_cell.angle_alpha   90.00
_cell.angle_beta   90.00
_cell.angle_gamma   90.00
#
_symmetry.space_group_name_H-M   'P 1'
#
loop_
_entity.id
_entity.type
_entity.pdbx_description
1 polymer ?
#
loop_
_entity_poly.entity_id
_entity_poly.type
_entity_poly.pdbx_seq_one_letter_code
_entity_poly.pdbx_strand_id
1 'polypeptide(L)'
;RFLLNPFPEFDLYYANAFTHPRLVVYTDAAPHDPQLSVWGLVPAWVKDDAQRIQLWNQTLNARGESIFDKPAFRHSARRKR
;
A
#
# COMPACT_ATOMS: atom_id res chain seq x y z
N ARG A 1 13.54 8.32 -22.90
CA ARG A 1 12.35 7.44 -23.04
C ARG A 1 12.21 6.43 -21.88
N PHE A 2 13.30 6.02 -21.20
CA PHE A 2 13.27 5.12 -20.03
C PHE A 2 12.98 5.80 -18.67
N LEU A 3 12.92 7.13 -18.61
CA LEU A 3 12.77 7.87 -17.34
C LEU A 3 11.32 7.99 -16.83
N LEU A 4 10.33 7.54 -17.61
CA LEU A 4 8.89 7.68 -17.26
C LEU A 4 8.24 6.38 -16.79
N ASN A 5 8.91 5.23 -16.98
CA ASN A 5 8.41 3.94 -16.52
C ASN A 5 9.56 3.09 -15.98
N PRO A 6 9.88 3.22 -14.68
CA PRO A 6 10.96 2.46 -14.05
C PRO A 6 10.64 0.97 -13.91
N PHE A 7 9.38 0.58 -14.10
CA PHE A 7 8.90 -0.79 -14.01
C PHE A 7 8.03 -1.14 -15.24
N PRO A 8 8.62 -1.23 -16.45
CA PRO A 8 7.89 -1.45 -17.69
C PRO A 8 7.11 -2.77 -17.74
N GLU A 9 7.50 -3.76 -16.93
CA GLU A 9 6.80 -5.03 -16.78
C GLU A 9 5.53 -4.95 -15.91
N PHE A 10 5.29 -3.81 -15.23
CA PHE A 10 4.11 -3.56 -14.40
C PHE A 10 3.17 -2.50 -15.03
N ASP A 11 2.93 -2.61 -16.33
CA ASP A 11 2.02 -1.73 -17.07
C ASP A 11 0.55 -2.11 -16.83
N LEU A 12 0.00 -1.62 -15.71
CA LEU A 12 -1.37 -1.93 -15.27
C LEU A 12 -2.37 -0.88 -15.76
N TYR A 13 -3.01 -1.13 -16.90
CA TYR A 13 -4.12 -0.32 -17.42
C TYR A 13 -5.41 -0.48 -16.58
N TYR A 14 -5.55 -1.63 -15.93
CA TYR A 14 -6.65 -1.97 -15.04
C TYR A 14 -6.09 -2.74 -13.84
N ALA A 15 -6.49 -2.35 -12.63
CA ALA A 15 -6.07 -3.00 -11.40
C ALA A 15 -7.27 -3.21 -10.48
N ASN A 16 -7.47 -4.43 -10.00
CA ASN A 16 -8.46 -4.77 -8.99
C ASN A 16 -7.81 -4.77 -7.60
N ALA A 17 -8.26 -3.90 -6.71
CA ALA A 17 -7.69 -3.78 -5.37
C ALA A 17 -7.83 -5.09 -4.55
N PHE A 18 -8.88 -5.88 -4.76
CA PHE A 18 -9.12 -7.15 -4.06
C PHE A 18 -8.24 -8.30 -4.56
N THR A 19 -7.52 -8.14 -5.68
CA THR A 19 -6.45 -9.09 -6.06
C THR A 19 -5.10 -8.69 -5.48
N HIS A 20 -5.07 -7.58 -4.73
CA HIS A 20 -3.89 -7.03 -4.06
C HIS A 20 -2.62 -6.99 -4.94
N PRO A 21 -2.69 -6.36 -6.13
CA PRO A 21 -1.56 -6.31 -7.04
C PRO A 21 -0.40 -5.52 -6.44
N ARG A 22 0.80 -5.75 -6.98
CA ARG A 22 1.92 -4.83 -6.77
C ARG A 22 1.72 -3.59 -7.62
N LEU A 23 1.95 -2.44 -7.02
CA LEU A 23 1.86 -1.11 -7.62
C LEU A 23 3.15 -0.35 -7.38
N VAL A 24 3.43 0.59 -8.27
CA VAL A 24 4.53 1.54 -8.13
C VAL A 24 4.13 2.63 -7.13
N VAL A 25 4.93 2.83 -6.08
CA VAL A 25 4.68 3.81 -5.01
C VAL A 25 5.94 4.62 -4.75
N TYR A 26 5.79 5.93 -4.58
CA TYR A 26 6.84 6.82 -4.10
C TYR A 26 6.68 7.01 -2.60
N THR A 27 7.78 7.01 -1.86
CA THR A 27 7.77 7.12 -0.39
C THR A 27 8.59 8.32 0.08
N ASP A 28 8.31 8.84 1.27
CA ASP A 28 9.10 9.93 1.88
C ASP A 28 10.58 9.51 2.08
N ALA A 29 10.84 8.20 2.26
CA ALA A 29 12.20 7.67 2.42
C ALA A 29 13.01 7.63 1.11
N ALA A 30 12.33 7.54 -0.03
CA ALA A 30 12.93 7.43 -1.35
C ALA A 30 12.07 8.19 -2.39
N PRO A 31 12.00 9.53 -2.31
CA PRO A 31 11.03 10.33 -3.08
C PRO A 31 11.31 10.35 -4.59
N HIS A 32 12.50 9.94 -5.01
CA HIS A 32 12.93 9.88 -6.41
C HIS A 32 13.19 8.46 -6.91
N ASP A 33 13.02 7.45 -6.05
CA ASP A 33 13.23 6.05 -6.40
C ASP A 33 11.96 5.25 -6.09
N PRO A 34 11.11 5.01 -7.09
CA PRO A 34 9.83 4.35 -6.87
C PRO A 34 10.02 2.91 -6.45
N GLN A 35 9.15 2.46 -5.57
CA GLN A 35 9.18 1.13 -4.97
C GLN A 35 7.95 0.33 -5.39
N LEU A 36 8.11 -0.97 -5.61
CA LEU A 36 6.97 -1.88 -5.77
C LEU A 36 6.38 -2.22 -4.40
N SER A 37 5.10 -1.91 -4.21
CA SER A 37 4.36 -2.18 -2.97
C SER A 37 3.03 -2.87 -3.27
N VAL A 38 2.54 -3.68 -2.34
CA VAL A 38 1.27 -4.39 -2.47
C VAL A 38 0.10 -3.46 -2.12
N TRP A 39 -0.96 -3.46 -2.92
CA TRP A 39 -2.18 -2.72 -2.60
C TRP A 39 -2.95 -3.40 -1.46
N GLY A 40 -2.99 -2.72 -0.31
CA GLY A 40 -3.70 -3.16 0.89
C GLY A 40 -2.72 -3.30 2.05
N LEU A 41 -3.00 -2.63 3.16
CA LEU A 41 -2.09 -2.59 4.30
C LEU A 41 -2.29 -3.79 5.23
N VAL A 42 -1.22 -4.53 5.49
CA VAL A 42 -1.19 -5.50 6.59
C VAL A 42 -0.50 -4.85 7.80
N PRO A 43 -1.22 -4.57 8.90
CA PRO A 43 -0.59 -4.02 10.09
C PRO A 43 0.43 -5.00 10.71
N ALA A 44 1.54 -4.48 11.23
CA ALA A 44 2.64 -5.32 11.75
C ALA A 44 2.27 -6.17 12.97
N TRP A 45 1.13 -5.91 13.62
CA TRP A 45 0.65 -6.64 14.79
C TRP A 45 -0.22 -7.86 14.45
N VAL A 46 -0.52 -8.09 13.16
CA VAL A 46 -1.29 -9.24 12.69
C VAL A 46 -0.53 -10.53 12.97
N LYS A 47 -1.22 -11.53 13.51
CA LYS A 47 -0.59 -12.78 13.99
C LYS A 47 -0.87 -14.00 13.13
N ASP A 48 -2.00 -14.02 12.44
CA ASP A 48 -2.48 -15.17 11.69
C ASP A 48 -3.04 -14.78 10.32
N ASP A 49 -3.17 -15.79 9.46
CA ASP A 49 -3.53 -15.63 8.06
C ASP A 49 -4.99 -15.16 7.87
N ALA A 50 -5.91 -15.64 8.72
CA ALA A 50 -7.31 -15.25 8.66
C ALA A 50 -7.49 -13.76 8.98
N GLN A 51 -6.86 -13.30 10.06
CA GLN A 51 -6.81 -11.88 10.41
C GLN A 51 -6.10 -11.06 9.35
N ARG A 52 -5.01 -11.56 8.75
CA ARG A 52 -4.33 -10.91 7.63
C ARG A 52 -5.29 -10.68 6.48
N ILE A 53 -5.95 -11.73 5.98
CA ILE A 53 -6.86 -11.65 4.83
C ILE A 53 -8.01 -10.70 5.13
N GLN A 54 -8.59 -10.74 6.32
CA GLN A 54 -9.66 -9.83 6.72
C GLN A 54 -9.20 -8.37 6.68
N LEU A 55 -8.09 -8.03 7.35
CA LEU A 55 -7.59 -6.66 7.42
C LEU A 55 -7.09 -6.16 6.07
N TRP A 56 -6.45 -7.01 5.28
CA TRP A 56 -5.96 -6.67 3.95
C TRP A 56 -7.10 -6.21 3.03
N ASN A 57 -8.22 -6.94 3.05
CA ASN A 57 -9.44 -6.56 2.33
C ASN A 57 -10.11 -5.28 2.88
N GLN A 58 -9.95 -4.98 4.18
CA GLN A 58 -10.52 -3.79 4.83
C GLN A 58 -9.62 -2.55 4.76
N THR A 59 -8.43 -2.65 4.18
CA THR A 59 -7.41 -1.59 4.18
C THR A 59 -6.94 -1.20 2.78
N LEU A 60 -7.76 -1.50 1.76
CA LEU A 60 -7.57 -1.02 0.39
C LEU A 60 -7.67 0.51 0.30
N ASN A 61 -8.44 1.11 1.20
CA ASN A 61 -8.63 2.55 1.33
C ASN A 61 -8.52 2.97 2.80
N ALA A 62 -8.13 4.22 3.04
CA ALA A 62 -8.12 4.85 4.37
C ALA A 62 -8.78 6.22 4.30
N ARG A 63 -9.67 6.53 5.26
CA ARG A 63 -10.35 7.83 5.34
C ARG A 63 -9.45 8.86 6.04
N GLY A 64 -9.18 9.99 5.38
CA GLY A 64 -8.26 11.02 5.88
C GLY A 64 -8.65 11.57 7.26
N GLU A 65 -9.95 11.64 7.54
CA GLU A 65 -10.52 12.15 8.79
C GLU A 65 -10.19 11.29 10.01
N SER A 66 -9.86 10.00 9.81
CA SER A 66 -9.66 9.03 10.90
C SER A 66 -8.37 8.20 10.78
N ILE A 67 -7.54 8.48 9.77
CA ILE A 67 -6.34 7.70 9.47
C ILE A 67 -5.32 7.70 10.62
N PHE A 68 -5.32 8.76 11.43
CA PHE A 68 -4.42 8.91 12.58
C PHE A 68 -4.90 8.24 13.87
N ASP A 69 -6.16 7.80 13.91
CA ASP A 69 -6.79 7.16 15.06
C ASP A 69 -6.93 5.65 14.89
N LYS A 70 -7.25 5.22 13.66
CA LYS A 70 -7.51 3.81 13.35
C LYS A 70 -6.25 2.95 13.58
N PRO A 71 -6.32 1.86 14.39
CA PRO A 71 -5.17 1.01 14.70
C PRO A 71 -4.45 0.43 13.48
N ALA A 72 -5.18 0.18 12.39
CA ALA A 72 -4.62 -0.32 11.15
C ALA A 72 -3.67 0.68 10.47
N PHE A 73 -3.95 1.99 10.59
CA PHE A 73 -3.27 3.03 9.79
C PHE A 73 -2.39 3.97 10.62
N ARG A 74 -2.71 4.21 11.90
CA ARG A 74 -2.13 5.29 12.72
C ARG A 74 -0.60 5.32 12.76
N HIS A 75 0.05 4.15 12.73
CA HIS A 75 1.51 4.07 12.73
C HIS A 75 2.08 4.49 11.36
N SER A 76 1.57 3.91 10.27
CA SER A 76 2.01 4.22 8.92
C SER A 76 1.72 5.68 8.56
N ALA A 77 0.54 6.20 8.90
CA ALA A 77 0.17 7.60 8.64
C ALA A 77 1.14 8.62 9.27
N ARG A 78 1.73 8.27 10.42
CA ARG A 78 2.68 9.13 11.14
C ARG A 78 4.13 8.96 10.71
N ARG A 79 4.50 7.81 10.14
CA ARG A 79 5.92 7.40 10.00
C ARG A 79 6.32 6.82 8.64
N LYS A 80 5.37 6.48 7.78
CA LYS A 80 5.57 5.73 6.53
C LYS A 80 4.63 6.24 5.43
N ARG A 81 4.80 7.52 5.08
CA ARG A 81 4.12 8.09 3.92
C ARG A 81 4.93 7.81 2.65
#